data_AF-A0A7Z9S5T3-F1
#
_entry.id   AF-A0A7Z9S5T3-F1
#
_cell.length_a   1.000
_cell.length_b   1.000
_cell.length_c   1.000
_cell.angle_alpha   90.00
_cell.angle_beta   90.00
_cell.angle_gamma   90.00
#
_symmetry.space_group_name_H-M   'P 1'
#
loop_
_entity.id
_entity.type
_entity.pdbx_description
1 polymer ?
#
loop_
_entity_poly.entity_id
_entity_poly.type
_entity_poly.pdbx_seq_one_letter_code
_entity_poly.pdbx_strand_id
1 'polypeptide(L)'
;MSDQILGGPEQTIRQKLWQIHWFFVFIVMVTASVGFAMLYSAGGGDVNPWARPHALRFGFGILVMICVAVIDTRLWLRYAYAIYFVVLLLLVAVDISGNMGMGARRWIN
;
A
#
# COMPACT_ATOMS: atom_id res chain seq x y z
N MET A 1 17.51 35.51 -15.58
CA MET A 1 18.15 34.38 -16.30
C MET A 1 18.50 33.21 -15.38
N SER A 2 18.42 33.37 -14.05
CA SER A 2 18.63 32.34 -13.03
C SER A 2 17.35 31.55 -12.65
N ASP A 3 16.16 32.08 -12.91
CA ASP A 3 14.88 31.46 -12.52
C ASP A 3 14.48 30.25 -13.39
N GLN A 4 15.19 30.03 -14.51
CA GLN A 4 14.99 28.87 -15.39
C GLN A 4 15.71 27.60 -14.91
N ILE A 5 16.63 27.69 -13.94
CA ILE A 5 17.47 26.56 -13.51
C ILE A 5 16.78 25.67 -12.46
N LEU A 6 15.79 26.19 -11.72
CA LEU A 6 15.16 25.48 -10.60
C LEU A 6 13.64 25.27 -10.73
N GLY A 7 13.01 25.76 -11.80
CA GLY A 7 11.55 25.72 -11.99
C GLY A 7 11.14 24.77 -13.11
N GLY A 8 11.36 23.46 -12.94
CA GLY A 8 10.63 22.49 -13.77
C GLY A 8 9.12 22.71 -13.57
N PRO A 9 8.28 22.59 -14.62
CA PRO A 9 6.86 22.88 -14.52
C PRO A 9 6.25 22.13 -13.33
N GLU A 10 5.61 22.85 -12.41
CA GLU A 10 4.92 22.25 -11.28
C GLU A 10 3.93 21.22 -11.82
N GLN A 11 4.29 19.94 -11.70
CA GLN A 11 3.48 18.86 -12.24
C GLN A 11 2.16 18.85 -11.47
N THR A 12 1.09 19.23 -12.15
CA THR A 12 -0.25 19.26 -11.57
C THR A 12 -0.62 17.84 -11.13
N ILE A 13 -1.38 17.67 -10.04
CA ILE A 13 -1.80 16.37 -9.50
C ILE A 13 -2.36 15.44 -10.60
N ARG A 14 -3.07 16.01 -11.59
CA ARG A 14 -3.59 15.31 -12.77
C ARG A 14 -2.49 14.72 -13.67
N GLN A 15 -1.38 15.43 -13.87
CA GLN A 15 -0.23 14.93 -14.62
C GLN A 15 0.48 13.81 -13.86
N LYS A 16 0.64 13.94 -12.54
CA LYS A 16 1.17 12.87 -11.68
C LYS A 16 0.32 11.60 -11.76
N LEU A 17 -1.01 11.72 -11.77
CA LEU A 17 -1.92 10.58 -11.94
C LEU A 17 -1.79 9.91 -13.32
N TRP A 18 -1.54 10.69 -14.37
CA TRP A 18 -1.41 10.15 -15.72
C TRP A 18 -0.04 9.50 -15.98
N GLN A 19 0.98 9.92 -15.23
CA GLN A 19 2.31 9.33 -15.25
C GLN A 19 2.37 7.96 -14.56
N ILE A 20 1.34 7.59 -13.79
CA ILE A 20 1.24 6.24 -13.23
C ILE A 20 1.18 5.25 -14.39
N HIS A 21 1.99 4.18 -14.31
CA HIS A 21 1.92 3.08 -15.26
C HIS A 21 0.58 2.33 -15.10
N TRP A 22 -0.45 2.76 -15.82
CA TRP A 22 -1.78 2.16 -15.77
C TRP A 22 -1.78 0.67 -16.16
N PHE A 23 -0.82 0.24 -16.99
CA PHE A 23 -0.61 -1.18 -17.29
C PHE A 23 -0.21 -1.99 -16.04
N PHE A 24 0.63 -1.42 -15.16
CA PHE A 24 0.98 -2.06 -13.89
C PHE A 24 -0.24 -2.19 -12.98
N VAL A 25 -1.04 -1.12 -12.85
CA VAL A 25 -2.29 -1.14 -12.07
C VAL A 25 -3.25 -2.19 -12.61
N PHE A 26 -3.36 -2.30 -13.94
CA PHE A 26 -4.18 -3.31 -14.59
C PHE A 26 -3.73 -4.74 -14.25
N ILE A 27 -2.43 -5.04 -14.33
CA ILE A 27 -1.90 -6.36 -13.94
C ILE A 27 -2.24 -6.66 -12.47
N VAL A 28 -2.04 -5.70 -11.57
CA VAL A 28 -2.36 -5.86 -10.14
C VAL A 28 -3.85 -6.17 -9.94
N MET A 29 -4.74 -5.49 -10.67
CA MET A 29 -6.18 -5.74 -10.61
C MET A 29 -6.56 -7.13 -11.13
N VAL A 30 -5.91 -7.61 -12.19
CA VAL A 30 -6.08 -8.97 -12.70
C VAL A 30 -5.64 -10.00 -11.65
N THR A 31 -4.45 -9.83 -11.07
CA THR A 31 -3.94 -10.74 -10.03
C THR A 31 -4.87 -10.79 -8.80
N ALA A 32 -5.40 -9.64 -8.38
CA ALA A 32 -6.37 -9.59 -7.27
C ALA A 32 -7.69 -10.28 -7.61
N SER A 33 -8.16 -10.14 -8.86
CA SER A 33 -9.37 -10.83 -9.34
C SER A 33 -9.20 -12.34 -9.34
N VAL A 34 -8.01 -12.82 -9.75
CA VAL A 34 -7.67 -14.25 -9.68
C VAL A 34 -7.62 -14.73 -8.22
N GLY A 35 -6.99 -13.97 -7.33
CA GLY A 35 -6.96 -14.28 -5.90
C GLY A 35 -8.36 -14.35 -5.29
N PHE A 36 -9.24 -13.40 -5.61
CA PHE A 36 -10.64 -13.40 -5.19
C PHE A 36 -11.39 -14.63 -5.70
N ALA A 37 -11.20 -14.99 -6.98
CA ALA A 37 -11.82 -16.18 -7.57
C ALA A 37 -11.32 -17.48 -6.90
N MET A 38 -10.04 -17.57 -6.56
CA MET A 38 -9.49 -18.70 -5.81
C MET A 38 -10.08 -18.80 -4.40
N LEU A 39 -10.23 -17.67 -3.69
CA LEU A 39 -10.83 -17.65 -2.36
C LEU A 39 -12.32 -18.01 -2.39
N TYR A 40 -13.04 -17.56 -3.42
CA TYR A 40 -14.43 -17.93 -3.65
C TYR A 40 -14.59 -19.43 -3.92
N SER A 41 -13.68 -20.01 -4.72
CA SER A 41 -13.65 -21.44 -4.99
C SER A 41 -13.33 -22.25 -3.72
N ALA A 42 -12.33 -21.83 -2.95
CA ALA A 42 -11.96 -22.48 -1.69
C ALA A 42 -13.09 -22.42 -0.63
N GLY A 43 -13.90 -21.37 -0.65
CA GLY A 43 -15.07 -21.18 0.22
C GLY A 43 -16.30 -22.00 -0.16
N GLY A 44 -16.22 -22.88 -1.18
CA GLY A 44 -17.34 -23.73 -1.59
C GLY A 44 -18.50 -22.95 -2.24
N GLY A 45 -18.25 -21.75 -2.77
CA GLY A 45 -19.28 -20.88 -3.34
C GLY A 45 -19.88 -19.86 -2.37
N ASP A 46 -19.41 -19.82 -1.11
CA ASP A 46 -19.77 -18.74 -0.18
C ASP A 46 -18.73 -17.61 -0.22
N VAL A 47 -19.21 -16.38 -0.42
CA VAL A 47 -18.41 -15.15 -0.39
C VAL A 47 -18.00 -14.75 1.03
N ASN A 48 -18.67 -15.30 2.05
CA ASN A 48 -18.30 -15.19 3.46
C ASN A 48 -17.72 -16.55 3.89
N PRO A 49 -16.43 -16.63 4.26
CA PRO A 49 -15.77 -15.66 5.16
C PRO A 49 -14.49 -15.02 4.59
N TRP A 50 -14.00 -15.47 3.44
CA TRP A 50 -12.63 -15.12 2.99
C TRP A 50 -12.61 -14.12 1.84
N ALA A 51 -13.55 -14.23 0.90
CA ALA A 51 -13.59 -13.37 -0.28
C ALA A 51 -13.92 -11.91 0.08
N ARG A 52 -14.87 -11.68 1.00
CA ARG A 52 -15.27 -10.33 1.42
C ARG A 52 -14.17 -9.54 2.15
N PRO A 53 -13.46 -10.08 3.16
CA PRO A 53 -12.32 -9.38 3.76
C PRO A 53 -11.17 -9.17 2.77
N HIS A 54 -10.95 -10.09 1.84
CA HIS A 54 -9.94 -9.95 0.80
C HIS A 54 -10.26 -8.75 -0.12
N ALA A 55 -11.50 -8.64 -0.59
CA ALA A 55 -11.95 -7.52 -1.41
C ALA A 55 -11.84 -6.17 -0.68
N LEU A 56 -12.19 -6.12 0.62
CA LEU A 56 -12.06 -4.91 1.44
C LEU A 56 -10.59 -4.49 1.61
N ARG A 57 -9.70 -5.44 1.92
CA ARG A 57 -8.25 -5.17 2.04
C ARG A 57 -7.65 -4.73 0.72
N PHE A 58 -8.06 -5.33 -0.39
CA PHE A 58 -7.61 -4.94 -1.73
C PHE A 58 -8.09 -3.53 -2.10
N GLY A 59 -9.37 -3.21 -1.85
CA GLY A 59 -9.90 -1.87 -2.08
C GLY A 59 -9.18 -0.80 -1.24
N PHE A 60 -8.90 -1.09 0.03
CA PHE A 60 -8.09 -0.24 0.88
C PHE A 60 -6.65 -0.09 0.34
N GLY A 61 -6.05 -1.17 -0.16
CA GLY A 61 -4.73 -1.14 -0.79
C GLY A 61 -4.67 -0.24 -2.03
N ILE A 62 -5.69 -0.26 -2.90
CA ILE A 62 -5.79 0.65 -4.04
C ILE A 62 -5.90 2.11 -3.58
N LEU A 63 -6.70 2.38 -2.55
CA LEU A 63 -6.82 3.73 -1.99
C LEU A 63 -5.47 4.24 -1.49
N VAL A 64 -4.76 3.42 -0.70
CA VAL A 64 -3.41 3.74 -0.21
C VAL A 64 -2.43 3.96 -1.36
N MET A 65 -2.44 3.11 -2.38
CA MET A 65 -1.60 3.28 -3.57
C MET A 65 -1.84 4.64 -4.24
N ILE A 66 -3.09 5.04 -4.44
CA ILE A 66 -3.43 6.34 -5.04
C ILE A 66 -2.95 7.49 -4.14
N CYS A 67 -3.17 7.41 -2.83
CA CYS A 67 -2.68 8.40 -1.87
C CYS A 67 -1.15 8.55 -1.96
N VAL A 68 -0.41 7.43 -1.97
CA VAL A 68 1.06 7.44 -2.07
C VAL A 68 1.51 8.03 -3.42
N ALA A 69 0.83 7.69 -4.51
CA ALA A 69 1.17 8.19 -5.86
C ALA A 69 0.95 9.71 -6.02
N VAL A 70 0.01 10.30 -5.28
CA VAL A 70 -0.24 11.74 -5.29
C VAL A 70 0.78 12.50 -4.43
N ILE A 71 1.26 11.90 -3.34
CA ILE A 71 2.24 12.51 -2.45
C ILE A 71 3.59 12.63 -3.17
N ASP A 72 4.21 13.82 -3.05
CA ASP A 72 5.52 14.07 -3.66
C ASP A 72 6.63 13.24 -2.99
N THR A 73 7.50 12.63 -3.80
CA THR A 73 8.67 11.87 -3.35
C THR A 73 9.58 12.67 -2.41
N ARG A 74 9.64 14.01 -2.53
CA ARG A 74 10.42 14.86 -1.62
C ARG A 74 9.92 14.81 -0.18
N LEU A 75 8.61 14.67 0.04
CA LEU A 75 8.05 14.52 1.39
C LEU A 75 8.47 13.17 1.98
N TRP A 76 8.40 12.10 1.18
CA TRP A 76 8.86 10.77 1.60
C TRP A 76 10.34 10.78 2.01
N LEU A 77 11.20 11.42 1.21
CA LEU A 77 12.63 11.53 1.51
C LEU A 77 12.90 12.36 2.77
N ARG A 78 12.17 13.47 2.97
CA ARG A 78 12.31 14.31 4.17
C ARG A 78 11.94 13.57 5.45
N TYR A 79 10.89 12.75 5.40
CA TYR A 79 10.41 11.98 6.56
C TYR A 79 10.98 10.57 6.64
N ALA A 80 11.88 10.16 5.74
CA ALA A 80 12.41 8.80 5.68
C ALA A 80 13.00 8.33 7.01
N TYR A 81 13.83 9.17 7.65
CA TYR A 81 14.42 8.85 8.97
C TYR A 81 13.36 8.77 10.08
N ALA A 82 12.35 9.63 10.06
CA ALA A 82 11.27 9.61 11.03
C ALA A 82 10.42 8.35 10.90
N ILE A 83 10.02 7.99 9.68
CA ILE A 83 9.27 6.76 9.38
C ILE A 83 10.09 5.54 9.79
N TYR A 84 11.39 5.53 9.47
CA TYR A 84 12.29 4.44 9.87
C TYR A 84 12.34 4.25 11.39
N PHE A 85 12.47 5.35 12.16
CA PHE A 85 12.47 5.29 13.61
C PHE A 85 11.13 4.80 14.17
N VAL A 86 10.01 5.24 13.59
CA VAL A 86 8.67 4.74 13.96
C VAL A 86 8.55 3.24 13.71
N VAL A 87 9.06 2.74 12.58
CA VAL A 87 9.05 1.30 12.26
C VAL A 87 9.93 0.51 13.24
N LEU A 88 11.10 1.04 13.62
CA LEU A 88 11.94 0.43 14.66
C LEU A 88 11.23 0.36 16.02
N LEU A 89 10.55 1.43 16.43
CA LEU A 89 9.74 1.42 17.64
C LEU A 89 8.60 0.41 17.55
N LEU A 90 7.97 0.28 16.39
CA LEU A 90 6.94 -0.73 16.16
C LEU A 90 7.50 -2.15 16.32
N LEU A 91 8.72 -2.42 15.85
CA LEU A 91 9.38 -3.72 16.03
C LEU A 91 9.60 -4.04 17.51
N VAL A 92 10.06 -3.06 18.30
CA VAL A 92 10.19 -3.21 19.76
C VAL A 92 8.81 -3.41 20.40
N ALA A 93 7.79 -2.69 19.95
CA ALA A 93 6.43 -2.84 20.46
C ALA A 93 5.86 -4.25 20.19
N VAL A 94 6.08 -4.82 18.99
CA VAL A 94 5.71 -6.21 18.66
C VAL A 94 6.38 -7.20 19.60
N ASP A 95 7.63 -6.97 19.99
CA ASP A 95 8.33 -7.90 20.90
C ASP A 95 7.69 -7.93 22.30
N ILE A 96 7.25 -6.78 22.79
CA ILE A 96 6.65 -6.63 24.12
C ILE A 96 5.17 -7.06 24.13
N SER A 97 4.37 -6.61 23.15
CA SER A 97 2.91 -6.77 23.13
C SER A 97 2.37 -7.63 21.98
N GLY A 98 3.23 -8.30 21.22
CA GLY A 98 2.83 -9.11 20.09
C GLY A 98 2.23 -10.46 20.50
N ASN A 99 1.20 -10.88 19.78
CA ASN A 99 0.60 -12.19 19.96
C ASN A 99 1.51 -13.28 19.41
N MET A 100 1.72 -14.34 20.19
CA MET A 100 2.44 -15.52 19.73
C MET A 100 1.58 -16.30 18.73
N GLY A 101 2.08 -16.45 17.50
CA GLY A 101 1.47 -17.28 16.47
C GLY A 101 2.52 -18.17 15.83
N MET A 102 2.48 -19.48 16.16
CA MET A 102 3.46 -20.50 15.73
C MET A 102 4.90 -20.25 16.26
N GLY A 103 5.06 -19.98 17.56
CA GLY A 103 6.38 -19.92 18.22
C GLY A 103 7.14 -18.59 18.12
N ALA A 104 6.60 -17.60 17.42
CA ALA A 104 7.15 -16.23 17.35
C ALA A 104 6.06 -15.17 17.50
N ARG A 105 6.42 -14.00 18.07
CA ARG A 105 5.57 -12.80 18.17
C ARG A 105 5.75 -11.97 16.91
N ARG A 106 4.70 -11.83 16.09
CA ARG A 106 4.78 -11.13 14.79
C ARG A 106 3.57 -10.27 14.42
N TRP A 107 2.48 -10.38 15.19
CA TRP A 107 1.26 -9.62 14.96
C TRP A 107 0.93 -8.84 16.23
N ILE A 108 0.71 -7.54 16.08
CA ILE A 108 -0.01 -6.74 17.08
C ILE A 108 -1.50 -6.94 16.80
N ASN A 109 -2.28 -7.25 17.85
CA ASN A 109 -3.71 -7.51 17.75
C ASN A 109 -4.52 -6.49 18.55
#